data_AF-A0A017TBM5-F1
#
_entry.id   AF-A0A017TBM5-F1
#
_cell.length_a   1.000
_cell.length_b   1.000
_cell.length_c   1.000
_cell.angle_alpha   90.00
_cell.angle_beta   90.00
_cell.angle_gamma   90.00
#
_symmetry.space_group_name_H-M   'P 1'
#
loop_
_entity.id
_entity.type
_entity.pdbx_description
1 polymer ?
#
loop_
_entity_poly.entity_id
_entity_poly.type
_entity_poly.pdbx_seq_one_letter_code
_entity_poly.pdbx_strand_id
1 'polypeptide(L)'
;MLKALLHRKMRGGPAERAEDDPEVAIRREDQLVSAVGERLSYLDPAIAWTLLRSASEPLHGPPLPEAMPAGLTTWSFWPRLAPGALARNARYVEPDLLISWGELVILVEAKHAGSQHVAQWIEQVRAARAAPDRAGKQLWMMAVGGHDLLSTASTASQRDEFAKAVGTEPTALLRVRWELLVETIHDLLRTPRAPGTAAILRDMLAALAAWGYRRRQELGSLPRYAHRYRLKTTAAALQAWRLP
;
A
#
# COMPACT_ATOMS: atom_id res chain seq x y z
N MET A 1 -6.49 -13.35 -3.50
CA MET A 1 -6.29 -14.49 -2.58
C MET A 1 -5.82 -15.76 -3.30
N LEU A 2 -6.00 -15.90 -4.62
CA LEU A 2 -5.51 -17.07 -5.34
C LEU A 2 -3.97 -17.12 -5.31
N LYS A 3 -3.28 -16.00 -5.46
CA LYS A 3 -1.82 -15.90 -5.36
C LYS A 3 -1.33 -16.27 -3.97
N ALA A 4 -1.97 -15.79 -2.89
CA ALA A 4 -1.61 -16.24 -1.54
C ALA A 4 -1.74 -17.77 -1.40
N LEU A 5 -2.79 -18.38 -1.96
CA LEU A 5 -2.96 -19.83 -1.95
C LEU A 5 -1.86 -20.54 -2.75
N LEU A 6 -1.62 -20.12 -3.99
CA LEU A 6 -0.62 -20.70 -4.89
C LEU A 6 0.80 -20.60 -4.33
N HIS A 7 1.11 -19.51 -3.62
CA HIS A 7 2.41 -19.28 -2.98
C HIS A 7 2.49 -19.87 -1.57
N ARG A 8 1.49 -20.67 -1.14
CA ARG A 8 1.40 -21.29 0.19
C ARG A 8 1.45 -20.30 1.36
N LYS A 9 1.04 -19.05 1.11
CA LYS A 9 0.88 -17.99 2.11
C LYS A 9 -0.47 -18.05 2.85
N MET A 10 -1.42 -18.86 2.36
CA MET A 10 -2.69 -19.14 3.05
C MET A 10 -2.55 -20.29 4.07
N ARG A 11 -2.58 -19.96 5.37
CA ARG A 11 -2.85 -20.90 6.48
C ARG A 11 -3.73 -20.19 7.53
N GLY A 12 -4.90 -20.75 7.85
CA GLY A 12 -5.88 -20.13 8.78
C GLY A 12 -6.80 -19.08 8.12
N GLY A 13 -8.02 -18.95 8.64
CA GLY A 13 -9.06 -18.04 8.12
C GLY A 13 -9.06 -16.66 8.78
N PRO A 14 -9.75 -15.65 8.21
CA PRO A 14 -9.78 -14.26 8.72
C PRO A 14 -10.42 -14.10 10.11
N ALA A 15 -10.97 -15.17 10.70
CA ALA A 15 -11.67 -15.18 11.98
C ALA A 15 -10.76 -15.49 13.20
N GLU A 16 -9.48 -15.84 13.01
CA GLU A 16 -8.56 -16.06 14.14
C GLU A 16 -8.14 -14.71 14.75
N ARG A 17 -8.42 -14.49 16.04
CA ARG A 17 -8.04 -13.27 16.77
C ARG A 17 -6.52 -13.16 16.82
N ALA A 18 -6.01 -12.03 16.36
CA ALA A 18 -4.61 -11.85 15.99
C ALA A 18 -3.80 -11.01 16.99
N GLU A 19 -4.22 -10.91 18.25
CA GLU A 19 -3.65 -9.85 19.09
C GLU A 19 -2.25 -10.15 19.64
N ASP A 20 -1.81 -11.42 19.71
CA ASP A 20 -0.50 -11.77 20.31
C ASP A 20 0.41 -12.71 19.47
N ASP A 21 0.03 -13.10 18.25
CA ASP A 21 0.85 -14.00 17.41
C ASP A 21 1.40 -13.28 16.15
N PRO A 22 2.70 -12.99 16.08
CA PRO A 22 3.35 -12.41 14.90
C PRO A 22 3.12 -13.20 13.60
N GLU A 23 2.97 -14.53 13.69
CA GLU A 23 2.70 -15.37 12.51
C GLU A 23 1.29 -15.12 11.96
N VAL A 24 0.31 -14.88 12.82
CA VAL A 24 -1.07 -14.52 12.41
C VAL A 24 -1.11 -13.11 11.82
N ALA A 25 -0.34 -12.17 12.36
CA ALA A 25 -0.22 -10.82 11.80
C ALA A 25 0.37 -10.84 10.39
N ILE A 26 1.50 -11.54 10.18
CA ILE A 26 2.13 -11.70 8.86
C ILE A 26 1.18 -12.39 7.86
N ARG A 27 0.45 -13.43 8.28
CA ARG A 27 -0.54 -14.10 7.41
C ARG A 27 -1.65 -13.15 6.96
N ARG A 28 -2.12 -12.27 7.85
CA ARG A 28 -3.11 -11.24 7.50
C ARG A 28 -2.54 -10.23 6.51
N GLU A 29 -1.26 -9.93 6.57
CA GLU A 29 -0.58 -9.05 5.59
C GLU A 29 -0.57 -9.68 4.20
N ASP A 30 -0.07 -10.92 4.09
CA ASP A 30 0.01 -11.63 2.82
C ASP A 30 -1.37 -11.77 2.16
N GLN A 31 -2.40 -12.02 2.96
CA GLN A 31 -3.79 -12.09 2.51
C GLN A 31 -4.29 -10.74 1.97
N LEU A 32 -4.00 -9.64 2.66
CA LEU A 32 -4.36 -8.30 2.22
C LEU A 32 -3.63 -7.91 0.94
N VAL A 33 -2.32 -8.13 0.86
CA VAL A 33 -1.50 -7.92 -0.34
C VAL A 33 -2.07 -8.70 -1.51
N SER A 34 -2.40 -9.98 -1.31
CA SER A 34 -3.00 -10.82 -2.34
C SER A 34 -4.39 -10.34 -2.74
N ALA A 35 -5.19 -9.89 -1.80
CA ALA A 35 -6.52 -9.37 -2.08
C ALA A 35 -6.43 -8.09 -2.90
N VAL A 36 -5.59 -7.13 -2.52
CA VAL A 36 -5.49 -5.84 -3.23
C VAL A 36 -4.66 -5.95 -4.51
N GLY A 37 -3.45 -6.52 -4.43
CA GLY A 37 -2.48 -6.61 -5.52
C GLY A 37 -2.99 -7.43 -6.71
N GLU A 38 -3.72 -8.53 -6.47
CA GLU A 38 -4.32 -9.27 -7.59
C GLU A 38 -5.35 -8.43 -8.35
N ARG A 39 -6.21 -7.69 -7.62
CA ARG A 39 -7.22 -6.86 -8.28
C ARG A 39 -6.57 -5.72 -9.04
N LEU A 40 -5.50 -5.12 -8.50
CA LEU A 40 -4.68 -4.16 -9.25
C LEU A 40 -4.18 -4.76 -10.58
N SER A 41 -3.71 -6.02 -10.57
CA SER A 41 -3.24 -6.70 -11.79
C SER A 41 -4.33 -7.04 -12.81
N TYR A 42 -5.61 -6.99 -12.42
CA TYR A 42 -6.75 -7.26 -13.31
C TYR A 42 -7.38 -5.99 -13.88
N LEU A 43 -7.01 -4.82 -13.35
CA LEU A 43 -7.50 -3.55 -13.87
C LEU A 43 -6.89 -3.24 -15.23
N ASP A 44 -7.59 -2.38 -15.99
CA ASP A 44 -6.98 -1.69 -17.11
C ASP A 44 -5.70 -0.98 -16.63
N PRO A 45 -4.57 -1.09 -17.37
CA PRO A 45 -3.31 -0.52 -16.94
C PRO A 45 -3.40 0.98 -16.60
N ALA A 46 -4.17 1.79 -17.33
CA ALA A 46 -4.29 3.20 -17.02
C ALA A 46 -4.96 3.44 -15.66
N ILE A 47 -5.93 2.60 -15.29
CA ILE A 47 -6.58 2.66 -13.97
C ILE A 47 -5.64 2.18 -12.87
N ALA A 48 -4.90 1.08 -13.09
CA ALA A 48 -3.91 0.57 -12.15
C ALA A 48 -2.81 1.61 -11.88
N TRP A 49 -2.29 2.24 -12.94
CA TRP A 49 -1.31 3.33 -12.85
C TRP A 49 -1.85 4.52 -12.07
N THR A 50 -3.08 4.93 -12.36
CA THR A 50 -3.76 6.03 -11.64
C THR A 50 -3.84 5.73 -10.15
N LEU A 51 -4.24 4.50 -9.77
CA LEU A 51 -4.29 4.10 -8.37
C LEU A 51 -2.91 4.13 -7.69
N LEU A 52 -1.89 3.54 -8.32
CA LEU A 52 -0.53 3.51 -7.79
C LEU A 52 0.03 4.92 -7.58
N ARG A 53 -0.17 5.81 -8.56
CA ARG A 53 0.28 7.21 -8.49
C ARG A 53 -0.49 7.99 -7.43
N SER A 54 -1.82 8.01 -7.52
CA SER A 54 -2.67 8.85 -6.65
C SER A 54 -2.69 8.39 -5.19
N ALA A 55 -2.45 7.11 -4.92
CA ALA A 55 -2.36 6.60 -3.55
C ALA A 55 -0.95 6.72 -2.93
N SER A 56 0.03 7.22 -3.68
CA SER A 56 1.43 7.30 -3.25
C SER A 56 1.90 8.72 -2.99
N GLU A 57 2.78 8.87 -2.00
CA GLU A 57 3.44 10.13 -1.65
C GLU A 57 4.96 9.91 -1.61
N PRO A 58 5.78 10.79 -2.20
CA PRO A 58 7.23 10.63 -2.18
C PRO A 58 7.80 10.87 -0.78
N LEU A 59 8.62 9.93 -0.32
CA LEU A 59 9.48 10.10 0.85
C LEU A 59 10.90 10.49 0.42
N HIS A 60 11.42 9.90 -0.66
CA HIS A 60 12.72 10.23 -1.24
C HIS A 60 12.66 10.11 -2.77
N GLY A 61 13.36 11.00 -3.47
CA GLY A 61 13.35 11.03 -4.94
C GLY A 61 12.03 11.53 -5.53
N PRO A 62 11.86 11.41 -6.87
CA PRO A 62 10.66 11.88 -7.55
C PRO A 62 9.42 11.01 -7.26
N PRO A 63 8.21 11.58 -7.36
CA PRO A 63 6.97 10.79 -7.40
C PRO A 63 6.96 9.88 -8.63
N LEU A 64 5.97 8.96 -8.71
CA LEU A 64 5.73 8.23 -9.96
C LEU A 64 5.48 9.21 -11.12
N PRO A 65 5.98 8.92 -12.34
CA PRO A 65 5.76 9.75 -13.51
C PRO A 65 4.28 10.03 -13.78
N GLU A 66 4.00 11.18 -14.37
CA GLU A 66 2.64 11.53 -14.75
C GLU A 66 2.10 10.61 -15.84
N ALA A 67 2.91 10.45 -16.90
CA ALA A 67 2.61 9.52 -17.96
C ALA A 67 2.75 8.07 -17.47
N MET A 68 1.80 7.24 -17.85
CA MET A 68 1.90 5.79 -17.67
C MET A 68 3.10 5.25 -18.46
N PRO A 69 3.90 4.33 -17.89
CA PRO A 69 5.01 3.72 -18.61
C PRO A 69 4.53 2.97 -19.86
N ALA A 70 5.32 3.05 -20.92
CA ALA A 70 5.09 2.26 -22.12
C ALA A 70 5.52 0.79 -21.89
N GLY A 71 4.88 -0.14 -22.62
CA GLY A 71 5.23 -1.56 -22.62
C GLY A 71 4.31 -2.43 -21.75
N LEU A 72 4.62 -3.73 -21.72
CA LEU A 72 3.84 -4.72 -21.00
C LEU A 72 4.09 -4.63 -19.49
N THR A 73 3.02 -4.71 -18.71
CA THR A 73 3.08 -4.78 -17.25
C THR A 73 3.11 -6.23 -16.80
N THR A 74 4.04 -6.59 -15.92
CA THR A 74 4.10 -7.90 -15.27
C THR A 74 4.05 -7.75 -13.76
N TRP A 75 3.21 -8.54 -13.11
CA TRP A 75 3.01 -8.54 -11.66
C TRP A 75 3.50 -9.85 -11.06
N SER A 76 4.53 -9.77 -10.21
CA SER A 76 5.11 -10.92 -9.51
C SER A 76 4.81 -10.81 -8.02
N PHE A 77 4.19 -11.85 -7.46
CA PHE A 77 3.82 -11.92 -6.04
C PHE A 77 4.87 -12.76 -5.31
N TRP A 78 5.45 -12.22 -4.24
CA TRP A 78 6.54 -12.87 -3.49
C TRP A 78 7.61 -13.51 -4.37
N PRO A 79 8.22 -12.76 -5.32
CA PRO A 79 9.31 -13.31 -6.12
C PRO A 79 10.52 -13.59 -5.23
N ARG A 80 11.19 -14.71 -5.48
CA ARG A 80 12.47 -15.00 -4.82
C ARG A 80 13.58 -14.34 -5.61
N LEU A 81 14.13 -13.25 -5.06
CA LEU A 81 15.27 -12.56 -5.63
C LEU A 81 16.57 -13.15 -5.05
N ALA A 82 17.60 -13.23 -5.89
CA ALA A 82 18.92 -13.59 -5.43
C ALA A 82 19.40 -12.57 -4.39
N PRO A 83 19.93 -13.01 -3.24
CA PRO A 83 20.40 -12.10 -2.22
C PRO A 83 21.66 -11.38 -2.73
N GLY A 84 21.74 -10.07 -2.48
CA GLY A 84 23.00 -9.34 -2.64
C GLY A 84 24.03 -9.77 -1.58
N ALA A 85 25.30 -9.42 -1.77
CA ALA A 85 26.40 -9.76 -0.85
C ALA A 85 26.19 -9.31 0.61
N LEU A 86 25.26 -8.39 0.87
CA LEU A 86 24.95 -7.81 2.18
C LEU A 86 23.52 -8.10 2.67
N ALA A 87 22.83 -9.11 2.11
CA ALA A 87 21.47 -9.43 2.54
C ALA A 87 21.46 -10.19 3.88
N ARG A 88 20.56 -9.82 4.80
CA ARG A 88 20.31 -10.53 6.07
C ARG A 88 19.89 -11.98 5.85
N ASN A 89 19.14 -12.25 4.77
CA ASN A 89 18.81 -13.61 4.36
C ASN A 89 19.75 -14.05 3.23
N ALA A 90 20.67 -14.95 3.55
CA ALA A 90 21.63 -15.51 2.61
C ALA A 90 21.01 -16.42 1.53
N ARG A 91 19.72 -16.79 1.65
CA ARG A 91 19.05 -17.68 0.68
C ARG A 91 18.32 -16.91 -0.42
N TYR A 92 17.49 -15.94 -0.05
CA TYR A 92 16.74 -15.11 -0.99
C TYR A 92 16.16 -13.87 -0.31
N VAL A 93 15.90 -12.85 -1.09
CA VAL A 93 15.14 -11.65 -0.70
C VAL A 93 13.76 -11.72 -1.36
N GLU A 94 12.70 -11.51 -0.60
CA GLU A 94 11.30 -11.67 -1.07
C GLU A 94 10.54 -10.37 -0.79
N PRO A 95 10.33 -9.49 -1.79
CA PRO A 95 9.35 -8.41 -1.68
C PRO A 95 7.94 -8.96 -1.80
N ASP A 96 6.94 -8.25 -1.28
CA ASP A 96 5.53 -8.66 -1.38
C ASP A 96 5.04 -8.64 -2.83
N LEU A 97 5.35 -7.56 -3.55
CA LEU A 97 5.11 -7.44 -4.99
C LEU A 97 6.32 -6.87 -5.71
N LEU A 98 6.49 -7.32 -6.95
CA LEU A 98 7.37 -6.71 -7.93
C LEU A 98 6.57 -6.48 -9.21
N ILE A 99 6.48 -5.21 -9.61
CA ILE A 99 5.81 -4.77 -10.83
C ILE A 99 6.90 -4.32 -11.79
N SER A 100 6.98 -4.94 -12.97
CA SER A 100 7.83 -4.45 -14.06
C SER A 100 6.96 -3.91 -15.17
N TRP A 101 7.29 -2.73 -15.67
CA TRP A 101 6.50 -2.01 -16.65
C TRP A 101 7.42 -1.24 -17.60
N GLY A 102 7.83 -1.89 -18.69
CA GLY A 102 8.88 -1.37 -19.58
C GLY A 102 10.20 -1.14 -18.82
N GLU A 103 10.64 0.12 -18.81
CA GLU A 103 11.87 0.58 -18.14
C GLU A 103 11.67 0.93 -16.66
N LEU A 104 10.48 0.70 -16.11
CA LEU A 104 10.14 1.01 -14.73
C LEU A 104 9.93 -0.27 -13.92
N VAL A 105 10.47 -0.29 -12.70
CA VAL A 105 10.28 -1.34 -11.70
C VAL A 105 9.72 -0.72 -10.42
N ILE A 106 8.66 -1.32 -9.88
CA ILE A 106 8.13 -0.99 -8.55
C ILE A 106 8.29 -2.21 -7.66
N LEU A 107 9.02 -2.04 -6.57
CA LEU A 107 9.05 -2.99 -5.46
C LEU A 107 8.04 -2.53 -4.42
N VAL A 108 7.23 -3.45 -3.92
CA VAL A 108 6.24 -3.17 -2.90
C VAL A 108 6.53 -4.01 -1.67
N GLU A 109 6.60 -3.35 -0.52
CA GLU A 109 6.60 -3.98 0.79
C GLU A 109 5.42 -3.44 1.58
N ALA A 110 4.58 -4.33 2.08
CA ALA A 110 3.34 -3.99 2.74
C ALA A 110 3.35 -4.41 4.21
N LYS A 111 2.67 -3.60 5.02
CA LYS A 111 2.38 -3.86 6.42
C LYS A 111 0.93 -3.53 6.71
N HIS A 112 0.23 -4.45 7.35
CA HIS A 112 -1.10 -4.21 7.92
C HIS A 112 -0.95 -3.71 9.34
N ALA A 113 -0.07 -4.36 10.10
CA ALA A 113 0.26 -4.04 11.49
C ALA A 113 1.79 -3.93 11.65
N GLY A 114 2.25 -3.29 12.73
CA GLY A 114 3.68 -3.16 13.01
C GLY A 114 4.39 -2.06 12.22
N SER A 115 5.73 -2.05 12.35
CA SER A 115 6.62 -1.06 11.73
C SER A 115 7.16 -1.55 10.40
N GLN A 116 7.50 -0.61 9.53
CA GLN A 116 8.38 -0.86 8.41
C GLN A 116 9.84 -0.97 8.87
N HIS A 117 10.65 -1.59 8.01
CA HIS A 117 12.07 -1.78 8.26
C HIS A 117 12.91 -1.37 7.06
N VAL A 118 13.60 -0.24 7.18
CA VAL A 118 14.50 0.29 6.15
C VAL A 118 15.53 -0.71 5.63
N ALA A 119 16.08 -1.57 6.51
CA ALA A 119 17.00 -2.62 6.10
C ALA A 119 16.39 -3.57 5.07
N GLN A 120 15.09 -3.88 5.18
CA GLN A 120 14.37 -4.74 4.23
C GLN A 120 14.20 -4.05 2.88
N TRP A 121 13.88 -2.76 2.88
CA TRP A 121 13.78 -1.96 1.66
C TRP A 121 15.12 -1.92 0.91
N ILE A 122 16.21 -1.65 1.62
CA ILE A 122 17.56 -1.60 1.03
C ILE A 122 17.94 -2.95 0.42
N GLU A 123 17.65 -4.05 1.11
CA GLU A 123 17.92 -5.41 0.61
C GLU A 123 17.14 -5.71 -0.67
N GLN A 124 15.85 -5.38 -0.71
CA GLN A 124 15.00 -5.60 -1.87
C GLN A 124 15.45 -4.77 -3.07
N VAL A 125 15.80 -3.49 -2.85
CA VAL A 125 16.35 -2.63 -3.90
C VAL A 125 17.65 -3.24 -4.45
N ARG A 126 18.60 -3.59 -3.59
CA ARG A 126 19.88 -4.18 -4.02
C ARG A 126 19.69 -5.50 -4.75
N ALA A 127 18.81 -6.38 -4.26
CA ALA A 127 18.51 -7.66 -4.90
C ALA A 127 17.86 -7.46 -6.28
N ALA A 128 16.95 -6.47 -6.42
CA ALA A 128 16.36 -6.15 -7.71
C ALA A 128 17.38 -5.55 -8.68
N ARG A 129 18.29 -4.70 -8.21
CA ARG A 129 19.36 -4.09 -9.03
C ARG A 129 20.40 -5.10 -9.51
N ALA A 130 20.69 -6.12 -8.71
CA ALA A 130 21.61 -7.19 -9.06
C ALA A 130 21.07 -8.10 -10.19
N ALA A 131 19.76 -8.06 -10.46
CA ALA A 131 19.15 -8.82 -11.54
C ALA A 131 19.46 -8.16 -12.91
N PRO A 132 20.10 -8.87 -13.86
CA PRO A 132 20.53 -8.28 -15.13
C PRO A 132 19.39 -7.66 -15.97
N ASP A 133 18.18 -8.19 -15.88
CA ASP A 133 16.98 -7.71 -16.58
C ASP A 133 16.42 -6.39 -16.01
N ARG A 134 16.95 -5.94 -14.88
CA ARG A 134 16.51 -4.74 -14.14
C ARG A 134 17.66 -3.77 -13.83
N ALA A 135 18.89 -4.17 -14.14
CA ALA A 135 20.03 -3.29 -14.09
C ALA A 135 19.77 -2.05 -14.98
N GLY A 136 19.91 -0.85 -14.42
CA GLY A 136 19.69 0.42 -15.14
C GLY A 136 18.23 0.90 -15.27
N LYS A 137 17.23 0.07 -14.96
CA LYS A 137 15.81 0.50 -14.98
C LYS A 137 15.50 1.54 -13.92
N GLN A 138 14.49 2.38 -14.12
CA GLN A 138 14.06 3.28 -13.04
C GLN A 138 13.35 2.46 -11.96
N LEU A 139 13.69 2.68 -10.68
CA LEU A 139 13.19 1.85 -9.58
C LEU A 139 12.49 2.70 -8.53
N TRP A 140 11.26 2.32 -8.18
CA TRP A 140 10.55 2.84 -7.02
C TRP A 140 10.40 1.74 -5.97
N MET A 141 10.85 2.04 -4.75
CA MET A 141 10.47 1.29 -3.56
C MET A 141 9.18 1.90 -3.01
N MET A 142 8.15 1.09 -2.84
CA MET A 142 6.84 1.51 -2.33
C MET A 142 6.55 0.80 -1.01
N ALA A 143 6.62 1.55 0.09
CA ALA A 143 6.24 1.05 1.41
C ALA A 143 4.75 1.32 1.64
N VAL A 144 3.96 0.27 1.85
CA VAL A 144 2.50 0.33 1.96
C VAL A 144 2.07 0.01 3.39
N GLY A 145 1.42 0.94 4.07
CA GLY A 145 0.98 0.76 5.46
C GLY A 145 2.13 0.64 6.47
N GLY A 146 1.82 0.23 7.70
CA GLY A 146 2.73 0.29 8.84
C GLY A 146 2.55 1.57 9.66
N HIS A 147 2.63 1.45 10.99
CA HIS A 147 2.28 2.56 11.91
C HIS A 147 3.30 3.70 11.91
N ASP A 148 4.54 3.41 11.51
CA ASP A 148 5.63 4.37 11.40
C ASP A 148 5.53 5.22 10.13
N LEU A 149 4.78 4.78 9.11
CA LEU A 149 4.49 5.58 7.90
C LEU A 149 3.37 6.63 8.09
N LEU A 150 2.79 6.74 9.28
CA LEU A 150 1.67 7.65 9.55
C LEU A 150 2.06 9.14 9.47
N SER A 151 3.33 9.47 9.63
CA SER A 151 3.82 10.86 9.52
C SER A 151 5.20 10.92 8.87
N THR A 152 5.50 12.04 8.21
CA THR A 152 6.82 12.25 7.61
C THR A 152 7.92 12.33 8.68
N ALA A 153 7.60 12.86 9.86
CA ALA A 153 8.53 12.98 10.98
C ALA A 153 8.94 11.61 11.52
N SER A 154 8.00 10.68 11.68
CA SER A 154 8.28 9.31 12.14
C SER A 154 9.09 8.50 11.13
N THR A 155 9.03 8.85 9.84
CA THR A 155 9.81 8.18 8.77
C THR A 155 11.16 8.82 8.46
N ALA A 156 11.49 9.98 9.04
CA ALA A 156 12.65 10.77 8.63
C ALA A 156 13.97 9.99 8.74
N SER A 157 14.21 9.33 9.88
CA SER A 157 15.43 8.53 10.07
C SER A 157 15.53 7.37 9.08
N GLN A 158 14.42 6.67 8.83
CA GLN A 158 14.40 5.55 7.87
C GLN A 158 14.62 6.05 6.43
N ARG A 159 14.03 7.19 6.07
CA ARG A 159 14.26 7.85 4.78
C ARG A 159 15.73 8.23 4.60
N ASP A 160 16.34 8.84 5.61
CA ASP A 160 17.72 9.33 5.52
C ASP A 160 18.70 8.16 5.46
N GLU A 161 18.45 7.08 6.20
CA GLU A 161 19.20 5.83 6.10
C GLU A 161 19.04 5.18 4.72
N PHE A 162 17.81 5.13 4.19
CA PHE A 162 17.54 4.63 2.84
C PHE A 162 18.33 5.44 1.79
N ALA A 163 18.20 6.77 1.82
CA ALA A 163 18.88 7.68 0.90
C ALA A 163 20.41 7.50 0.94
N LYS A 164 20.98 7.38 2.14
CA LYS A 164 22.41 7.10 2.31
C LYS A 164 22.82 5.74 1.71
N ALA A 165 21.96 4.73 1.85
CA ALA A 165 22.26 3.37 1.41
C ALA A 165 22.12 3.16 -0.11
N VAL A 166 21.21 3.89 -0.78
CA VAL A 166 21.06 3.87 -2.25
C VAL A 166 21.97 4.86 -2.96
N GLY A 167 22.48 5.87 -2.25
CA GLY A 167 23.47 6.80 -2.78
C GLY A 167 22.95 7.60 -3.98
N THR A 168 23.68 7.55 -5.10
CA THR A 168 23.34 8.26 -6.35
C THR A 168 22.51 7.42 -7.31
N GLU A 169 22.13 6.19 -6.94
CA GLU A 169 21.30 5.35 -7.79
C GLU A 169 19.93 6.00 -8.01
N PRO A 170 19.34 5.93 -9.22
CA PRO A 170 18.02 6.51 -9.52
C PRO A 170 16.92 5.64 -8.90
N THR A 171 16.78 5.73 -7.59
CA THR A 171 15.84 4.97 -6.78
C THR A 171 15.03 5.93 -5.92
N ALA A 172 13.72 5.90 -6.07
CA ALA A 172 12.80 6.67 -5.25
C ALA A 172 12.15 5.79 -4.17
N LEU A 173 11.78 6.41 -3.05
CA LEU A 173 11.00 5.80 -1.97
C LEU A 173 9.66 6.50 -1.90
N LEU A 174 8.59 5.71 -1.99
CA LEU A 174 7.21 6.16 -1.84
C LEU A 174 6.61 5.54 -0.58
N ARG A 175 5.72 6.29 0.06
CA ARG A 175 4.77 5.72 1.01
C ARG A 175 3.38 5.64 0.39
N VAL A 176 2.63 4.62 0.76
CA VAL A 176 1.20 4.48 0.48
C VAL A 176 0.50 4.16 1.79
N ARG A 177 -0.57 4.89 2.08
CA ARG A 177 -1.48 4.56 3.20
C ARG A 177 -2.66 3.78 2.66
N TRP A 178 -3.05 2.71 3.34
CA TRP A 178 -4.23 1.93 2.97
C TRP A 178 -5.50 2.80 2.92
N GLU A 179 -5.61 3.77 3.82
CA GLU A 179 -6.71 4.74 3.85
C GLU A 179 -6.71 5.65 2.61
N LEU A 180 -5.54 6.09 2.15
CA LEU A 180 -5.45 6.92 0.95
C LEU A 180 -5.82 6.11 -0.30
N LEU A 181 -5.47 4.82 -0.34
CA LEU A 181 -5.93 3.92 -1.40
C LEU A 181 -7.46 3.78 -1.38
N VAL A 182 -8.08 3.63 -0.21
CA VAL A 182 -9.55 3.61 -0.05
C VAL A 182 -10.19 4.89 -0.62
N GLU A 183 -9.69 6.07 -0.22
CA GLU A 183 -10.22 7.35 -0.75
C GLU A 183 -10.04 7.46 -2.26
N THR A 184 -8.87 7.06 -2.78
CA THR A 184 -8.59 7.09 -4.23
C THR A 184 -9.56 6.18 -5.00
N ILE A 185 -9.86 4.98 -4.50
CA ILE A 185 -10.82 4.08 -5.15
C ILE A 185 -12.23 4.68 -5.11
N HIS A 186 -12.65 5.27 -3.98
CA HIS A 186 -13.93 5.95 -3.89
C HIS A 186 -14.03 7.11 -4.89
N ASP A 187 -12.98 7.89 -5.05
CA ASP A 187 -12.92 9.01 -5.98
C ASP A 187 -13.03 8.55 -7.43
N LEU A 188 -12.38 7.44 -7.79
CA LEU A 188 -12.54 6.83 -9.11
C LEU A 188 -13.97 6.35 -9.36
N LEU A 189 -14.66 5.86 -8.33
CA LEU A 189 -16.05 5.38 -8.41
C LEU A 189 -17.10 6.50 -8.37
N ARG A 190 -16.72 7.77 -8.16
CA ARG A 190 -17.66 8.92 -8.29
C ARG A 190 -18.17 9.11 -9.71
N THR A 191 -17.39 8.65 -10.69
CA THR A 191 -17.77 8.68 -12.10
C THR A 191 -18.12 7.27 -12.57
N PRO A 192 -19.11 7.10 -13.48
CA PRO A 192 -19.43 5.80 -14.03
C PRO A 192 -18.20 5.13 -14.67
N ARG A 193 -18.01 3.85 -14.37
CA ARG A 193 -16.95 3.00 -14.93
C ARG A 193 -17.57 1.81 -15.65
N ALA A 194 -16.79 1.18 -16.52
CA ALA A 194 -17.17 -0.10 -17.10
C ALA A 194 -17.54 -1.09 -15.96
N PRO A 195 -18.59 -1.91 -16.11
CA PRO A 195 -19.08 -2.78 -15.04
C PRO A 195 -17.99 -3.66 -14.41
N GLY A 196 -17.09 -4.23 -15.23
CA GLY A 196 -15.96 -5.04 -14.76
C GLY A 196 -14.98 -4.25 -13.89
N THR A 197 -14.56 -3.06 -14.34
CA THR A 197 -13.70 -2.16 -13.56
C THR A 197 -14.36 -1.77 -12.24
N ALA A 198 -15.65 -1.41 -12.26
CA ALA A 198 -16.37 -1.03 -11.06
C ALA A 198 -16.49 -2.20 -10.06
N ALA A 199 -16.69 -3.43 -10.56
CA ALA A 199 -16.72 -4.63 -9.73
C ALA A 199 -15.36 -4.87 -9.05
N ILE A 200 -14.25 -4.83 -9.81
CA ILE A 200 -12.90 -5.01 -9.27
C ILE A 200 -12.59 -3.96 -8.18
N LEU A 201 -12.91 -2.68 -8.44
CA LEU A 201 -12.70 -1.60 -7.47
C LEU A 201 -13.53 -1.78 -6.19
N ARG A 202 -14.78 -2.25 -6.30
CA ARG A 202 -15.63 -2.54 -5.13
C ARG A 202 -15.13 -3.76 -4.35
N ASP A 203 -14.61 -4.78 -5.04
CA ASP A 203 -13.98 -5.94 -4.39
C ASP A 203 -12.73 -5.52 -3.61
N MET A 204 -11.92 -4.61 -4.15
CA MET A 204 -10.80 -4.02 -3.42
C MET A 204 -11.25 -3.29 -2.15
N LEU A 205 -12.31 -2.47 -2.24
CA LEU A 205 -12.89 -1.79 -1.07
C LEU A 205 -13.42 -2.79 -0.04
N ALA A 206 -14.08 -3.87 -0.47
CA ALA A 206 -14.58 -4.91 0.42
C ALA A 206 -13.43 -5.62 1.14
N ALA A 207 -12.34 -5.94 0.44
CA ALA A 207 -11.13 -6.50 1.03
C ALA A 207 -10.50 -5.54 2.05
N LEU A 208 -10.27 -4.27 1.68
CA LEU A 208 -9.73 -3.25 2.57
C LEU A 208 -10.61 -3.09 3.84
N ALA A 209 -11.93 -3.08 3.67
CA ALA A 209 -12.88 -2.96 4.79
C ALA A 209 -12.89 -4.18 5.73
N ALA A 210 -12.56 -5.37 5.24
CA ALA A 210 -12.40 -6.57 6.05
C ALA A 210 -11.14 -6.51 6.93
N TRP A 211 -10.14 -5.72 6.54
CA TRP A 211 -8.94 -5.40 7.32
C TRP A 211 -9.07 -4.08 8.11
N GLY A 212 -10.27 -3.53 8.22
CA GLY A 212 -10.55 -2.33 9.03
C GLY A 212 -10.30 -1.00 8.30
N TYR A 213 -9.80 -1.02 7.07
CA TYR A 213 -9.61 0.19 6.26
C TYR A 213 -10.94 0.60 5.63
N ARG A 214 -11.61 1.56 6.26
CA ARG A 214 -12.90 2.08 5.81
C ARG A 214 -12.83 3.59 5.69
N ARG A 215 -13.54 4.12 4.69
CA ARG A 215 -13.79 5.55 4.59
C ARG A 215 -14.45 6.02 5.87
N ARG A 216 -13.87 7.04 6.50
CA ARG A 216 -14.47 7.64 7.70
C ARG A 216 -15.78 8.30 7.29
N GLN A 217 -16.87 7.79 7.82
CA GLN A 217 -18.18 8.42 7.68
C GLN A 217 -18.41 9.33 8.87
N GLU A 218 -18.66 10.61 8.63
CA GLU A 218 -19.04 11.51 9.72
C GLU A 218 -20.35 11.04 10.34
N LEU A 219 -20.42 10.99 11.67
CA LEU A 219 -21.63 10.59 12.41
C LEU A 219 -22.86 11.39 11.95
N GLY A 220 -22.71 12.68 11.66
CA GLY A 220 -23.78 13.56 11.17
C GLY A 220 -24.32 13.22 9.78
N SER A 221 -23.57 12.45 8.98
CA SER A 221 -24.00 11.98 7.65
C SER A 221 -24.82 10.67 7.71
N LEU A 222 -24.92 10.05 8.88
CA LEU A 222 -25.75 8.85 9.06
C LEU A 222 -27.24 9.25 9.06
N PRO A 223 -28.10 8.64 8.22
CA PRO A 223 -29.51 9.03 8.10
C PRO A 223 -30.27 9.05 9.44
N ARG A 224 -29.94 8.11 10.33
CA ARG A 224 -30.53 8.02 11.68
C ARG A 224 -30.05 9.12 12.63
N TYR A 225 -28.84 9.64 12.45
CA TYR A 225 -28.28 10.69 13.30
C TYR A 225 -28.66 12.08 12.79
N ALA A 226 -28.64 12.28 11.47
CA ALA A 226 -29.09 13.50 10.80
C ALA A 226 -30.56 13.84 11.11
N HIS A 227 -31.41 12.81 11.27
CA HIS A 227 -32.82 12.99 11.61
C HIS A 227 -33.06 13.19 13.12
N ARG A 228 -32.22 12.63 14.00
CA ARG A 228 -32.42 12.64 15.46
C ARG A 228 -31.72 13.81 16.15
N TYR A 229 -30.65 14.32 15.56
CA TYR A 229 -29.86 15.43 16.09
C TYR A 229 -29.73 16.53 15.03
N ARG A 230 -30.83 17.22 14.73
CA ARG A 230 -30.75 18.62 14.27
C ARG A 230 -30.26 19.46 15.44
N LEU A 231 -28.98 19.34 15.77
CA LEU A 231 -28.31 20.27 16.67
C LEU A 231 -28.23 21.60 15.92
N LYS A 232 -29.23 22.45 16.14
CA LYS A 232 -29.04 23.89 15.99
C LYS A 232 -28.06 24.29 17.09
N THR A 233 -26.76 24.16 16.84
CA THR A 233 -25.74 24.78 17.68
C THR A 233 -25.84 26.28 17.50
N THR A 234 -26.80 26.90 18.19
CA THR A 234 -26.75 28.33 18.47
C THR A 234 -25.56 28.56 19.41
N ALA A 235 -24.81 29.65 19.20
CA ALA A 235 -23.69 30.03 20.05
C ALA A 235 -24.04 30.06 21.55
N ALA A 236 -25.32 30.27 21.87
CA ALA A 236 -25.89 30.18 23.22
C ALA A 236 -25.73 28.79 23.87
N ALA A 237 -25.84 27.69 23.11
CA ALA A 237 -25.70 26.33 23.65
C ALA A 237 -24.25 26.00 24.05
N LEU A 238 -23.27 26.59 23.36
CA LEU A 238 -21.84 26.46 23.68
C LEU A 238 -21.44 27.31 24.89
N GLN A 239 -22.08 28.46 25.11
CA GLN A 239 -21.85 29.30 26.30
C GLN A 239 -22.36 28.63 27.59
N ALA A 240 -23.44 27.85 27.52
CA ALA A 240 -23.99 27.12 28.67
C ALA A 240 -23.10 25.96 29.17
N TRP A 241 -22.12 25.51 28.35
CA TRP A 241 -21.19 24.43 28.71
C TRP A 241 -19.88 24.93 29.33
N ARG A 242 -19.69 26.25 29.41
CA ARG A 242 -18.66 26.82 30.29
C ARG A 242 -19.23 26.86 31.70
N LEU A 243 -18.98 25.80 32.46
CA LEU A 243 -19.15 25.84 33.92
C LEU A 243 -18.17 26.89 34.51
N PRO A 244 -18.56 27.57 35.60
CA PRO A 244 -17.83 28.70 36.19
C PRO A 244 -16.44 28.32 36.71
#